data_AF-A0A351VBY8-F1
#
_entry.id   AF-A0A351VBY8-F1
#
_cell.length_a   1.000
_cell.length_b   1.000
_cell.length_c   1.000
_cell.angle_alpha   90.00
_cell.angle_beta   90.00
_cell.angle_gamma   90.00
#
_symmetry.space_group_name_H-M   'P 1'
#
loop_
_entity.id
_entity.type
_entity.pdbx_description
1 polymer ?
#
loop_
_entity_poly.entity_id
_entity_poly.type
_entity_poly.pdbx_seq_one_letter_code
_entity_poly.pdbx_strand_id
1 'polypeptide(L)'
;MPGNIKNVIAAIGYIESHLHEKLDLDTIAEAQHYSKYHLHRMFTGTVGLTIQTYAQRRRLTEAAKLLVFSDKPILEIALAAGYESQQSFTDSFRTMYKKTPNQYRGEADFYPLQLRYVLNENPANLEGKACLWQKIAYATEADIPEWMELVHLVIDGFPHLDEEQYLGQLREYIGNRRALILKDHDTTAGIMVFHEMTGNIDFLGIHPQYRKRGIPLLEGGTNIRNYGIFQFEPSPYETKSKSMPKSKG
;
A
#
# COMPACT_ATOMS: atom_id res chain seq x y z
N MET A 1 11.89 -18.73 -6.26
CA MET A 1 11.99 -18.84 -7.74
C MET A 1 11.87 -17.45 -8.37
N PRO A 2 12.97 -16.85 -8.85
CA PRO A 2 13.02 -15.45 -9.32
C PRO A 2 12.41 -15.18 -10.72
N GLY A 3 12.04 -16.22 -11.48
CA GLY A 3 11.45 -16.07 -12.83
C GLY A 3 10.00 -15.55 -12.88
N ASN A 4 9.30 -15.47 -11.74
CA ASN A 4 7.85 -15.19 -11.72
C ASN A 4 7.50 -13.69 -11.80
N ILE A 5 8.41 -12.79 -11.39
CA ILE A 5 8.06 -11.37 -11.21
C ILE A 5 7.92 -10.62 -12.53
N LYS A 6 8.78 -10.93 -13.52
CA LYS A 6 8.71 -10.34 -14.87
C LYS A 6 7.37 -10.62 -15.56
N ASN A 7 6.83 -11.83 -15.38
CA ASN A 7 5.54 -12.21 -15.93
C ASN A 7 4.39 -11.42 -15.28
N VAL A 8 4.48 -11.16 -13.98
CA VAL A 8 3.48 -10.33 -13.28
C VAL A 8 3.59 -8.88 -13.73
N ILE A 9 4.80 -8.35 -13.93
CA ILE A 9 5.03 -7.00 -14.47
C ILE A 9 4.44 -6.87 -15.87
N ALA A 10 4.70 -7.84 -16.76
CA ALA A 10 4.14 -7.87 -18.10
C ALA A 10 2.60 -7.91 -18.07
N ALA A 11 2.02 -8.72 -17.19
CA ALA A 11 0.57 -8.78 -17.01
C ALA A 11 -0.02 -7.46 -16.52
N ILE A 12 0.61 -6.78 -15.55
CA ILE A 12 0.20 -5.44 -15.13
C ILE A 12 0.27 -4.48 -16.31
N GLY A 13 1.37 -4.48 -17.06
CA GLY A 13 1.54 -3.62 -18.25
C GLY A 13 0.42 -3.81 -19.27
N TYR A 14 0.07 -5.05 -19.58
CA TYR A 14 -1.04 -5.35 -20.48
C TYR A 14 -2.40 -4.91 -19.93
N ILE A 15 -2.66 -5.14 -18.63
CA ILE A 15 -3.92 -4.70 -18.02
C ILE A 15 -4.07 -3.18 -18.12
N GLU A 16 -3.01 -2.43 -17.82
CA GLU A 16 -3.01 -0.97 -17.87
C GLU A 16 -3.24 -0.44 -19.29
N SER A 17 -2.68 -1.09 -20.32
CA SER A 17 -2.88 -0.69 -21.71
C SER A 17 -4.27 -1.04 -22.26
N HIS A 18 -5.00 -1.97 -21.62
CA HIS A 18 -6.32 -2.45 -22.04
C HIS A 18 -7.41 -2.19 -20.99
N LEU A 19 -7.24 -1.17 -20.13
CA LEU A 19 -8.22 -0.86 -19.09
C LEU A 19 -9.60 -0.53 -19.65
N HIS A 20 -9.69 -0.01 -20.88
CA HIS A 20 -10.97 0.39 -21.49
C HIS A 20 -11.61 -0.70 -22.36
N GLU A 21 -10.98 -1.86 -22.48
CA GLU A 21 -11.40 -2.94 -23.36
C GLU A 21 -11.79 -4.20 -22.58
N LYS A 22 -12.41 -5.17 -23.24
CA LYS A 22 -12.62 -6.47 -22.60
C LYS A 22 -11.26 -7.15 -22.44
N LEU A 23 -10.86 -7.42 -21.19
CA LEU A 23 -9.61 -8.11 -20.93
C LEU A 23 -9.70 -9.54 -21.42
N ASP A 24 -8.98 -9.82 -22.51
CA ASP A 24 -8.66 -11.18 -22.91
C ASP A 24 -7.34 -11.61 -22.26
N LEU A 25 -7.46 -12.29 -21.12
CA LEU A 25 -6.32 -12.80 -20.38
C LEU A 25 -5.76 -14.10 -20.99
N ASP A 26 -6.51 -14.74 -21.88
CA ASP A 26 -6.04 -15.94 -22.58
C ASP A 26 -4.95 -15.54 -23.59
N THR A 27 -5.11 -14.37 -24.24
CA THR A 27 -4.08 -13.78 -25.11
C THR A 27 -2.74 -13.52 -24.40
N ILE A 28 -2.76 -12.99 -23.17
CA ILE A 28 -1.53 -12.73 -22.40
C ILE A 28 -0.86 -14.04 -21.99
N ALA A 29 -1.66 -15.01 -21.54
CA ALA A 29 -1.16 -16.29 -21.07
C ALA A 29 -0.48 -17.05 -22.22
N GLU A 30 -1.10 -17.05 -23.40
CA GLU A 30 -0.56 -17.65 -24.63
C GLU A 30 0.73 -16.98 -25.09
N ALA A 31 0.76 -15.63 -25.13
CA ALA A 31 1.95 -14.86 -25.53
C ALA A 31 3.17 -15.09 -24.61
N GLN A 32 2.93 -15.50 -23.36
CA GLN A 32 3.97 -15.75 -22.36
C GLN A 32 4.26 -17.24 -22.15
N HIS A 33 3.68 -18.13 -22.97
CA HIS A 33 3.82 -19.60 -22.86
C HIS A 33 3.39 -20.19 -21.49
N TYR A 34 2.44 -19.57 -20.80
CA TYR A 34 1.90 -20.08 -19.54
C TYR A 34 0.40 -20.36 -19.64
N SER A 35 -0.10 -21.28 -18.82
CA SER A 35 -1.55 -21.43 -18.67
C SER A 35 -2.15 -20.27 -17.88
N LYS A 36 -3.38 -19.89 -18.20
CA LYS A 36 -4.20 -18.90 -17.46
C LYS A 36 -4.18 -19.14 -15.93
N TYR A 37 -4.30 -20.40 -15.52
CA TYR A 37 -4.28 -20.81 -14.12
C TYR A 37 -2.94 -20.55 -13.42
N HIS A 38 -1.83 -20.68 -14.15
CA HIS A 38 -0.51 -20.36 -13.62
C HIS A 38 -0.34 -18.85 -13.46
N LEU A 39 -0.70 -18.07 -14.48
CA LEU A 39 -0.65 -16.60 -14.44
C LEU A 39 -1.51 -16.04 -13.29
N HIS A 40 -2.74 -16.52 -13.12
CA HIS A 40 -3.63 -16.09 -12.05
C HIS A 40 -3.04 -16.36 -10.65
N ARG A 41 -2.46 -17.56 -10.45
CA ARG A 41 -1.81 -17.92 -9.17
C ARG A 41 -0.57 -17.07 -8.91
N MET A 42 0.27 -16.84 -9.90
CA MET A 42 1.46 -15.99 -9.76
C MET A 42 1.07 -14.54 -9.44
N PHE A 43 0.11 -13.98 -10.19
CA PHE A 43 -0.37 -12.63 -9.98
C PHE A 43 -0.97 -12.48 -8.58
N THR A 44 -1.90 -13.35 -8.20
CA THR A 44 -2.55 -13.28 -6.86
C THR A 44 -1.55 -13.54 -5.72
N GLY A 45 -0.57 -14.42 -5.94
CA GLY A 45 0.51 -14.68 -5.00
C GLY A 45 1.42 -13.46 -4.77
N THR A 46 1.68 -12.69 -5.83
CA THR A 46 2.59 -11.54 -5.82
C THR A 46 1.89 -10.24 -5.43
N VAL A 47 0.74 -9.98 -6.02
CA VAL A 47 -0.01 -8.72 -5.91
C VAL A 47 -1.02 -8.75 -4.76
N GLY A 48 -1.50 -9.95 -4.38
CA GLY A 48 -2.51 -10.12 -3.34
C GLY A 48 -3.96 -9.91 -3.81
N LEU A 49 -4.17 -9.49 -5.05
CA LEU A 49 -5.48 -9.35 -5.70
C LEU A 49 -5.58 -10.30 -6.91
N THR A 50 -6.80 -10.66 -7.30
CA THR A 50 -7.00 -11.29 -8.60
C THR A 50 -6.79 -10.26 -9.72
N ILE A 51 -6.49 -10.74 -10.92
CA ILE A 51 -6.32 -9.89 -12.10
C ILE A 51 -7.60 -9.07 -12.37
N GLN A 52 -8.76 -9.71 -12.27
CA GLN A 52 -10.06 -9.05 -12.50
C GLN A 52 -10.32 -7.96 -11.46
N THR A 53 -10.09 -8.23 -10.18
CA THR A 53 -10.26 -7.24 -9.11
C THR A 53 -9.30 -6.06 -9.29
N TYR A 54 -8.03 -6.32 -9.64
CA TYR A 54 -7.06 -5.26 -9.90
C TYR A 54 -7.51 -4.36 -11.06
N ALA A 55 -7.87 -4.94 -12.20
CA ALA A 55 -8.34 -4.19 -13.37
C ALA A 55 -9.60 -3.37 -13.06
N GLN A 56 -10.57 -3.95 -12.35
CA GLN A 56 -11.79 -3.26 -11.96
C GLN A 56 -11.51 -2.05 -11.06
N ARG A 57 -10.63 -2.21 -10.05
CA ARG A 57 -10.23 -1.11 -9.16
C ARG A 57 -9.48 0.00 -9.90
N ARG A 58 -8.62 -0.36 -10.88
CA ARG A 58 -7.95 0.61 -11.77
C ARG A 58 -8.96 1.39 -12.59
N ARG A 59 -9.93 0.73 -13.23
CA ARG A 59 -11.02 1.38 -13.99
C ARG A 59 -11.85 2.33 -13.14
N LEU A 60 -12.20 1.94 -11.91
CA LEU A 60 -12.92 2.81 -10.97
C LEU A 60 -12.10 4.04 -10.58
N THR A 61 -10.77 3.90 -10.50
CA THR A 61 -9.86 5.03 -10.23
C THR A 61 -9.78 6.00 -11.41
N GLU A 62 -9.68 5.49 -12.64
CA GLU A 62 -9.76 6.35 -13.84
C GLU A 62 -11.16 7.01 -13.98
N ALA A 63 -12.22 6.30 -13.61
CA ALA A 63 -13.57 6.86 -13.56
C ALA A 63 -13.69 7.99 -12.51
N ALA A 64 -13.09 7.83 -11.33
CA ALA A 64 -13.02 8.88 -10.30
C ALA A 64 -12.33 10.15 -10.84
N LYS A 65 -11.25 9.98 -11.60
CA LYS A 65 -10.56 11.08 -12.28
C LYS A 65 -11.49 11.81 -13.26
N LEU A 66 -12.22 11.07 -14.08
CA LEU A 66 -13.20 11.65 -15.01
C LEU A 66 -14.37 12.33 -14.30
N LEU A 67 -14.79 11.83 -13.13
CA LEU A 67 -15.87 12.44 -12.35
C LEU A 67 -15.51 13.84 -11.86
N VAL A 68 -14.24 14.07 -11.50
CA VAL A 68 -13.73 15.33 -10.94
C VAL A 68 -13.26 16.30 -12.03
N PHE A 69 -12.52 15.80 -13.03
CA PHE A 69 -11.87 16.65 -14.03
C PHE A 69 -12.62 16.75 -15.36
N SER A 70 -13.88 16.27 -15.44
CA SER A 70 -14.68 16.40 -16.65
C SER A 70 -16.19 16.50 -16.36
N ASP A 71 -16.92 17.08 -17.31
CA ASP A 71 -18.39 17.22 -17.24
C ASP A 71 -19.14 16.03 -17.88
N LYS A 72 -18.45 14.93 -18.20
CA LYS A 72 -19.07 13.77 -18.88
C LYS A 72 -20.25 13.22 -18.06
N PRO A 73 -21.35 12.79 -18.68
CA PRO A 73 -22.43 12.11 -17.97
C PRO A 73 -21.94 10.88 -17.20
N ILE A 74 -22.49 10.64 -16.00
CA ILE A 74 -22.11 9.48 -15.16
C ILE A 74 -22.32 8.17 -15.92
N LEU A 75 -23.37 8.08 -16.75
CA LEU A 75 -23.62 6.93 -17.61
C LEU A 75 -22.47 6.68 -18.61
N GLU A 76 -21.95 7.72 -19.26
CA GLU A 76 -20.82 7.57 -20.20
C GLU A 76 -19.55 7.12 -19.47
N ILE A 77 -19.28 7.67 -18.28
CA ILE A 77 -18.16 7.25 -17.45
C ILE A 77 -18.31 5.79 -17.02
N ALA A 78 -19.52 5.36 -16.65
CA ALA A 78 -19.81 3.97 -16.30
C ALA A 78 -19.52 3.01 -17.47
N LEU A 79 -20.00 3.35 -18.67
CA LEU A 79 -19.76 2.56 -19.88
C LEU A 79 -18.26 2.49 -20.22
N ALA A 80 -17.54 3.61 -20.15
CA ALA A 80 -16.10 3.67 -20.38
C ALA A 80 -15.28 2.90 -19.34
N ALA A 81 -15.81 2.73 -18.13
CA ALA A 81 -15.25 1.88 -17.07
C ALA A 81 -15.65 0.39 -17.23
N GLY A 82 -16.37 0.04 -18.30
CA GLY A 82 -16.74 -1.34 -18.63
C GLY A 82 -17.97 -1.87 -17.88
N TYR A 83 -18.83 -0.99 -17.35
CA TYR A 83 -20.08 -1.38 -16.72
C TYR A 83 -21.25 -1.30 -17.72
N GLU A 84 -22.15 -2.28 -17.65
CA GLU A 84 -23.34 -2.33 -18.54
C GLU A 84 -24.44 -1.36 -18.11
N SER A 85 -24.40 -0.85 -16.87
CA SER A 85 -25.38 0.11 -16.36
C SER A 85 -24.76 1.08 -15.34
N GLN A 86 -25.36 2.27 -15.25
CA GLN A 86 -25.00 3.26 -14.24
C GLN A 86 -25.23 2.76 -12.81
N GLN A 87 -26.22 1.90 -12.58
CA GLN A 87 -26.52 1.34 -11.25
C GLN A 87 -25.39 0.44 -10.78
N SER A 88 -24.96 -0.52 -11.61
CA SER A 88 -23.85 -1.43 -11.31
C SER A 88 -22.54 -0.67 -11.04
N PHE A 89 -22.28 0.38 -11.82
CA PHE A 89 -21.17 1.30 -11.58
C PHE A 89 -21.30 2.01 -10.23
N THR A 90 -22.46 2.58 -9.93
CA THR A 90 -22.70 3.33 -8.69
C THR A 90 -22.50 2.46 -7.45
N ASP A 91 -22.96 1.20 -7.46
CA ASP A 91 -22.78 0.28 -6.34
C ASP A 91 -21.31 -0.12 -6.15
N SER A 92 -20.60 -0.38 -7.24
CA SER A 92 -19.16 -0.68 -7.20
C SER A 92 -18.34 0.52 -6.74
N PHE A 93 -18.65 1.71 -7.28
CA PHE A 93 -17.99 2.96 -6.93
C PHE A 93 -18.22 3.30 -5.45
N ARG A 94 -19.46 3.20 -4.97
CA ARG A 94 -19.78 3.39 -3.55
C ARG A 94 -19.10 2.37 -2.65
N THR A 95 -18.94 1.14 -3.09
CA THR A 95 -18.21 0.13 -2.32
C THR A 95 -16.75 0.52 -2.12
N MET A 96 -16.11 1.06 -3.17
CA MET A 96 -14.70 1.45 -3.17
C MET A 96 -14.48 2.82 -2.50
N TYR A 97 -15.18 3.86 -2.96
CA TYR A 97 -15.01 5.25 -2.53
C TYR A 97 -15.89 5.67 -1.35
N LYS A 98 -16.78 4.78 -0.88
CA LYS A 98 -17.77 5.04 0.20
C LYS A 98 -18.75 6.19 -0.09
N LYS A 99 -18.75 6.70 -1.33
CA LYS A 99 -19.61 7.79 -1.81
C LYS A 99 -20.23 7.42 -3.15
N THR A 100 -21.37 8.01 -3.47
CA THR A 100 -21.93 7.87 -4.83
C THR A 100 -21.11 8.70 -5.84
N PRO A 101 -21.12 8.34 -7.14
CA PRO A 101 -20.42 9.12 -8.17
C PRO A 101 -20.79 10.60 -8.20
N ASN A 102 -22.08 10.93 -7.96
CA ASN A 102 -22.57 12.30 -7.97
C ASN A 102 -22.07 13.10 -6.74
N GLN A 103 -22.07 12.48 -5.55
CA GLN A 103 -21.50 13.08 -4.35
C GLN A 103 -20.00 13.33 -4.53
N TYR A 104 -19.27 12.34 -5.05
CA TYR A 104 -17.83 12.43 -5.31
C TYR A 104 -17.49 13.57 -6.28
N ARG A 105 -18.26 13.70 -7.38
CA ARG A 105 -18.12 14.82 -8.32
C ARG A 105 -18.33 16.18 -7.64
N GLY A 106 -19.34 16.31 -6.78
CA GLY A 106 -19.66 17.57 -6.12
C GLY A 106 -18.57 18.07 -5.16
N GLU A 107 -17.75 17.16 -4.63
CA GLU A 107 -16.62 17.52 -3.76
C GLU A 107 -15.40 18.03 -4.54
N ALA A 108 -15.31 17.68 -5.84
CA ALA A 108 -14.21 18.07 -6.73
C ALA A 108 -12.80 17.70 -6.22
N ASP A 109 -12.71 16.69 -5.35
CA ASP A 109 -11.47 16.24 -4.74
C ASP A 109 -11.12 14.83 -5.23
N PHE A 110 -10.14 14.75 -6.14
CA PHE A 110 -9.70 13.49 -6.72
C PHE A 110 -8.59 12.86 -5.88
N TYR A 111 -8.80 11.62 -5.46
CA TYR A 111 -7.80 10.79 -4.81
C TYR A 111 -7.82 9.37 -5.39
N PRO A 112 -6.68 8.81 -5.83
CA PRO A 112 -6.65 7.48 -6.41
C PRO A 112 -6.68 6.40 -5.33
N LEU A 113 -7.70 5.54 -5.33
CA LEU A 113 -7.77 4.39 -4.41
C LEU A 113 -7.08 3.12 -4.94
N GLN A 114 -6.74 3.07 -6.22
CA GLN A 114 -5.90 2.01 -6.77
C GLN A 114 -4.98 2.60 -7.83
N LEU A 115 -3.71 2.75 -7.51
CA LEU A 115 -2.68 3.09 -8.49
C LEU A 115 -2.18 1.87 -9.25
N ARG A 116 -1.51 2.15 -10.38
CA ARG A 116 -0.75 1.15 -11.12
C ARG A 116 0.34 0.58 -10.20
N TYR A 117 0.41 -0.74 -10.08
CA TYR A 117 1.52 -1.36 -9.37
C TYR A 117 2.81 -1.29 -10.19
N VAL A 118 3.87 -0.77 -9.59
CA VAL A 118 5.24 -0.83 -10.10
C VAL A 118 5.97 -1.87 -9.26
N LEU A 119 6.36 -2.99 -9.85
CA LEU A 119 7.03 -4.07 -9.10
C LEU A 119 8.53 -4.03 -9.37
N ASN A 120 9.32 -4.35 -8.35
CA ASN A 120 10.76 -4.53 -8.48
C ASN A 120 11.03 -5.83 -9.24
N GLU A 121 11.75 -5.76 -10.37
CA GLU A 121 12.13 -6.92 -11.20
C GLU A 121 13.11 -7.87 -10.51
N ASN A 122 13.90 -7.39 -9.55
CA ASN A 122 14.86 -8.18 -8.82
C ASN A 122 14.74 -7.93 -7.31
N PRO A 123 13.62 -8.37 -6.69
CA PRO A 123 13.40 -8.15 -5.28
C PRO A 123 14.38 -9.01 -4.48
N ALA A 124 15.08 -8.43 -3.51
CA ALA A 124 15.97 -9.22 -2.66
C ALA A 124 15.19 -10.28 -1.90
N ASN A 125 15.88 -11.39 -1.61
CA ASN A 125 15.32 -12.38 -0.73
C ASN A 125 15.30 -11.82 0.70
N LEU A 126 14.12 -11.41 1.16
CA LEU A 126 13.89 -10.97 2.54
C LEU A 126 13.55 -12.14 3.48
N GLU A 127 13.63 -13.40 3.02
CA GLU A 127 13.46 -14.57 3.89
C GLU A 127 14.61 -14.66 4.90
N GLY A 128 14.35 -14.15 6.11
CA GLY A 128 15.25 -14.23 7.25
C GLY A 128 15.29 -12.93 8.06
N LYS A 129 14.90 -13.02 9.34
CA LYS A 129 14.82 -11.88 10.27
C LYS A 129 16.11 -11.04 10.27
N ALA A 130 17.29 -11.66 10.28
CA ALA A 130 18.58 -10.97 10.40
C ALA A 130 18.91 -10.00 9.24
N CYS A 131 18.53 -10.30 8.00
CA CYS A 131 18.80 -9.46 6.84
C CYS A 131 17.81 -8.28 6.75
N LEU A 132 16.55 -8.52 7.12
CA LEU A 132 15.50 -7.49 7.16
C LEU A 132 15.84 -6.35 8.14
N TRP A 133 16.31 -6.67 9.34
CA TRP A 133 16.63 -5.66 10.35
C TRP A 133 17.77 -4.73 9.96
N GLN A 134 18.71 -5.19 9.12
CA GLN A 134 19.81 -4.37 8.62
C GLN A 134 19.38 -3.39 7.52
N LYS A 135 18.23 -3.62 6.89
CA LYS A 135 17.68 -2.79 5.80
C LYS A 135 16.65 -1.75 6.28
N ILE A 136 16.23 -1.82 7.54
CA ILE A 136 15.34 -0.83 8.15
C ILE A 136 16.20 0.32 8.66
N ALA A 137 15.89 1.53 8.20
CA ALA A 137 16.55 2.74 8.64
C ALA A 137 15.53 3.79 9.07
N TYR A 138 15.98 4.78 9.84
CA TYR A 138 15.19 5.99 10.04
C TYR A 138 15.09 6.75 8.72
N ALA A 139 13.87 7.12 8.35
CA ALA A 139 13.65 7.97 7.19
C ALA A 139 14.25 9.36 7.43
N THR A 140 14.74 9.95 6.36
CA THR A 140 15.27 11.30 6.28
C THR A 140 14.39 12.13 5.36
N GLU A 141 14.59 13.46 5.32
CA GLU A 141 13.82 14.30 4.39
C GLU A 141 14.01 13.91 2.92
N ALA A 142 15.17 13.34 2.57
CA ALA A 142 15.44 12.84 1.23
C ALA A 142 14.57 11.62 0.85
N ASP A 143 14.03 10.90 1.83
CA ASP A 143 13.18 9.73 1.62
C ASP A 143 11.70 10.10 1.42
N ILE A 144 11.32 11.35 1.65
CA ILE A 144 9.92 11.81 1.56
C ILE A 144 9.28 11.48 0.20
N PRO A 145 9.93 11.71 -0.96
CA PRO A 145 9.31 11.38 -2.26
C PRO A 145 8.96 9.89 -2.38
N GLU A 146 9.90 9.00 -2.10
CA GLU A 146 9.69 7.54 -2.16
C GLU A 146 8.68 7.05 -1.10
N TRP A 147 8.70 7.69 0.08
CA TRP A 147 7.72 7.43 1.13
C TRP A 147 6.31 7.73 0.63
N MET A 148 6.11 8.91 0.02
CA MET A 148 4.81 9.31 -0.51
C MET A 148 4.35 8.37 -1.63
N GLU A 149 5.24 7.94 -2.53
CA GLU A 149 4.90 6.94 -3.55
C GLU A 149 4.32 5.66 -2.92
N LEU A 150 4.95 5.16 -1.85
CA LEU A 150 4.44 3.99 -1.15
C LEU A 150 3.13 4.26 -0.40
N VAL A 151 2.99 5.43 0.22
CA VAL A 151 1.73 5.88 0.86
C VAL A 151 0.59 5.84 -0.14
N HIS A 152 0.76 6.40 -1.33
CA HIS A 152 -0.25 6.38 -2.39
C HIS A 152 -0.56 4.96 -2.90
N LEU A 153 0.41 4.04 -2.81
CA LEU A 153 0.24 2.65 -3.22
C LEU A 153 -0.54 1.79 -2.20
N VAL A 154 -0.46 2.14 -0.91
CA VAL A 154 -0.98 1.31 0.20
C VAL A 154 -2.24 1.87 0.86
N ILE A 155 -2.63 3.11 0.56
CA ILE A 155 -3.87 3.76 1.01
C ILE A 155 -5.11 3.19 0.27
N ASP A 156 -5.32 1.89 0.34
CA ASP A 156 -6.54 1.21 -0.11
C ASP A 156 -7.78 1.59 0.77
N GLY A 157 -7.73 2.63 1.61
CA GLY A 157 -8.77 2.90 2.62
C GLY A 157 -8.70 4.17 3.48
N PHE A 158 -7.87 5.16 3.17
CA PHE A 158 -7.93 6.50 3.80
C PHE A 158 -8.57 7.49 2.81
N PRO A 159 -9.90 7.67 2.81
CA PRO A 159 -10.52 8.77 2.07
C PRO A 159 -10.08 10.08 2.73
N HIS A 160 -9.47 10.99 1.96
CA HIS A 160 -8.90 12.28 2.41
C HIS A 160 -7.50 12.20 3.04
N LEU A 161 -6.48 11.83 2.25
CA LEU A 161 -5.11 12.21 2.57
C LEU A 161 -4.91 13.68 2.16
N ASP A 162 -4.96 14.59 3.13
CA ASP A 162 -4.43 15.95 2.94
C ASP A 162 -2.91 15.84 2.88
N GLU A 163 -2.34 15.91 1.67
CA GLU A 163 -0.90 15.74 1.45
C GLU A 163 -0.07 16.82 2.14
N GLU A 164 -0.56 18.06 2.18
CA GLU A 164 0.18 19.17 2.80
C GLU A 164 0.25 18.96 4.32
N GLN A 165 -0.88 18.62 4.93
CA GLN A 165 -0.96 18.30 6.35
C GLN A 165 -0.14 17.05 6.68
N TYR A 166 -0.24 15.99 5.86
CA TYR A 166 0.49 14.75 6.06
C TYR A 166 2.00 14.96 5.92
N LEU A 167 2.46 15.74 4.94
CA LEU A 167 3.87 16.08 4.77
C LEU A 167 4.40 16.88 5.96
N GLY A 168 3.61 17.80 6.50
CA GLY A 168 3.94 18.51 7.74
C GLY A 168 4.18 17.56 8.91
N GLN A 169 3.25 16.62 9.13
CA GLN A 169 3.37 15.61 10.19
C GLN A 169 4.54 14.64 9.91
N LEU A 170 4.74 14.22 8.66
CA LEU A 170 5.83 13.31 8.29
C LEU A 170 7.21 13.93 8.58
N ARG A 171 7.41 15.21 8.26
CA ARG A 171 8.64 15.93 8.61
C ARG A 171 8.87 15.97 10.12
N GLU A 172 7.81 16.15 10.91
CA GLU A 172 7.90 16.07 12.37
C GLU A 172 8.29 14.66 12.83
N TYR A 173 7.69 13.60 12.29
CA TYR A 173 8.06 12.22 12.60
C TYR A 173 9.52 11.94 12.22
N ILE A 174 9.99 12.39 11.05
CA ILE A 174 11.38 12.25 10.59
C ILE A 174 12.33 12.98 11.54
N GLY A 175 12.06 14.24 11.87
CA GLY A 175 12.88 15.07 12.75
C GLY A 175 13.04 14.47 14.16
N ASN A 176 12.01 13.77 14.63
CA ASN A 176 12.01 13.08 15.93
C ASN A 176 12.48 11.62 15.86
N ARG A 177 12.98 11.13 14.72
CA ARG A 177 13.35 9.72 14.51
C ARG A 177 12.20 8.75 14.87
N ARG A 178 11.01 9.06 14.38
CA ARG A 178 9.77 8.27 14.55
C ARG A 178 9.26 7.67 13.24
N ALA A 179 9.97 7.89 12.14
CA ALA A 179 9.67 7.36 10.82
C ALA A 179 10.73 6.34 10.42
N LEU A 180 10.30 5.13 10.07
CA LEU A 180 11.15 4.04 9.58
C LEU A 180 10.81 3.72 8.13
N ILE A 181 11.85 3.52 7.34
CA ILE A 181 11.75 3.11 5.94
C ILE A 181 12.53 1.80 5.76
N LEU A 182 11.91 0.88 5.04
CA LEU A 182 12.52 -0.36 4.59
C LEU A 182 12.71 -0.26 3.08
N LYS A 183 13.97 -0.16 2.66
CA LYS A 183 14.33 -0.16 1.24
C LYS A 183 14.86 -1.51 0.81
N ASP A 184 14.51 -1.89 -0.41
CA ASP A 184 15.06 -3.03 -1.10
C ASP A 184 15.60 -2.59 -2.47
N HIS A 185 16.91 -2.34 -2.53
CA HIS A 185 17.55 -1.63 -3.64
C HIS A 185 16.85 -0.27 -3.86
N ASP A 186 16.33 -0.03 -5.06
CA ASP A 186 15.67 1.23 -5.44
C ASP A 186 14.16 1.23 -5.13
N THR A 187 13.65 0.21 -4.41
CA THR A 187 12.22 0.10 -4.10
C THR A 187 11.98 0.24 -2.61
N THR A 188 11.09 1.15 -2.22
CA THR A 188 10.60 1.22 -0.85
C THR A 188 9.61 0.07 -0.60
N ALA A 189 10.06 -0.93 0.16
CA ALA A 189 9.29 -2.14 0.45
C ALA A 189 8.31 -1.95 1.62
N GLY A 190 8.62 -1.02 2.54
CA GLY A 190 7.77 -0.70 3.68
C GLY A 190 8.10 0.65 4.30
N ILE A 191 7.09 1.26 4.92
CA ILE A 191 7.18 2.51 5.68
C ILE A 191 6.38 2.36 6.98
N MET A 192 6.85 2.99 8.04
CA MET A 192 6.21 2.92 9.34
C MET A 192 6.43 4.21 10.13
N VAL A 193 5.39 4.79 10.71
CA VAL A 193 5.53 5.76 11.80
C VAL A 193 5.00 5.19 13.10
N PHE A 194 5.60 5.61 14.20
CA PHE A 194 5.24 5.14 15.54
C PHE A 194 5.26 6.28 16.57
N HIS A 195 4.46 6.08 17.61
CA HIS A 195 4.33 7.02 18.71
C HIS A 195 5.49 6.86 19.71
N GLU A 196 6.12 7.97 20.09
CA GLU A 196 7.38 7.99 20.87
C GLU A 196 7.25 7.30 22.24
N MET A 197 6.21 7.67 22.99
CA MET A 197 6.07 7.26 24.38
C MET A 197 5.62 5.81 24.53
N THR A 198 4.78 5.35 23.60
CA THR A 198 4.10 4.06 23.68
C THR A 198 4.78 3.01 22.82
N GLY A 199 5.47 3.42 21.74
CA GLY A 199 5.98 2.51 20.71
C GLY A 199 4.86 1.93 19.84
N ASN A 200 3.65 2.49 19.89
CA ASN A 200 2.53 2.05 19.07
C ASN A 200 2.76 2.46 17.61
N ILE A 201 2.33 1.64 16.68
CA ILE A 201 2.42 1.96 15.25
C ILE A 201 1.23 2.87 14.90
N ASP A 202 1.53 4.09 14.46
CA ASP A 202 0.53 5.07 14.03
C ASP A 202 0.15 4.86 12.56
N PHE A 203 1.09 4.38 11.73
CA PHE A 203 0.85 4.00 10.35
C PHE A 203 1.88 2.96 9.88
N LEU A 204 1.43 2.01 9.06
CA LEU A 204 2.26 0.99 8.43
C LEU A 204 1.82 0.81 6.97
N GLY A 205 2.70 1.18 6.05
CA GLY A 205 2.55 0.91 4.63
C GLY A 205 3.48 -0.21 4.21
N ILE A 206 2.96 -1.26 3.57
CA ILE A 206 3.80 -2.32 2.99
C ILE A 206 3.45 -2.47 1.53
N HIS A 207 4.49 -2.38 0.71
CA HIS A 207 4.38 -2.52 -0.73
C HIS A 207 3.77 -3.90 -1.07
N PRO A 208 2.74 -3.99 -1.92
CA PRO A 208 1.98 -5.22 -2.17
C PRO A 208 2.84 -6.45 -2.47
N GLN A 209 3.91 -6.27 -3.27
CA GLN A 209 4.90 -7.30 -3.61
C GLN A 209 5.53 -8.00 -2.40
N TYR A 210 5.66 -7.30 -1.27
CA TYR A 210 6.37 -7.76 -0.08
C TYR A 210 5.44 -8.25 1.04
N ARG A 211 4.11 -8.05 0.93
CA ARG A 211 3.13 -8.42 1.97
C ARG A 211 3.17 -9.91 2.35
N LYS A 212 3.50 -10.80 1.40
CA LYS A 212 3.57 -12.27 1.61
C LYS A 212 4.99 -12.81 1.74
N ARG A 213 6.01 -11.94 1.82
CA ARG A 213 7.43 -12.32 1.84
C ARG A 213 8.06 -12.31 3.24
N GLY A 214 7.24 -12.53 4.27
CA GLY A 214 7.72 -12.73 5.63
C GLY A 214 8.28 -11.48 6.32
N ILE A 215 7.81 -10.28 5.99
CA ILE A 215 8.09 -9.06 6.78
C ILE A 215 7.41 -9.25 8.17
N PRO A 216 8.16 -9.45 9.27
CA PRO A 216 7.62 -9.83 10.57
C PRO A 216 6.78 -8.74 11.26
N LEU A 217 6.74 -7.53 10.70
CA LEU A 217 5.91 -6.40 11.16
C LEU A 217 4.41 -6.73 11.20
N LEU A 218 4.00 -7.88 10.64
CA LEU A 218 2.61 -8.31 10.47
C LEU A 218 2.11 -9.32 11.51
N GLU A 219 2.94 -9.87 12.39
CA GLU A 219 2.51 -10.88 13.37
C GLU A 219 2.60 -10.33 14.81
N GLY A 220 1.48 -9.78 15.29
CA GLY A 220 1.19 -9.61 16.72
C GLY A 220 1.24 -8.17 17.26
N GLY A 221 0.14 -7.74 17.89
CA GLY A 221 0.10 -6.72 18.96
C GLY A 221 1.11 -5.56 18.87
N THR A 222 0.72 -4.55 18.09
CA THR A 222 1.20 -3.16 17.96
C THR A 222 2.12 -2.61 19.08
N ASN A 223 3.38 -3.06 19.12
CA ASN A 223 4.44 -2.31 19.79
C ASN A 223 5.80 -2.58 19.15
N ILE A 224 6.45 -1.53 18.63
CA ILE A 224 7.78 -1.65 18.00
C ILE A 224 8.84 -2.21 18.95
N ARG A 225 8.64 -2.08 20.28
CA ARG A 225 9.54 -2.61 21.32
C ARG A 225 9.54 -4.13 21.39
N ASN A 226 8.47 -4.79 20.94
CA ASN A 226 8.40 -6.26 20.88
C ASN A 226 9.26 -6.84 19.74
N TYR A 227 9.68 -6.01 18.79
CA TYR A 227 10.43 -6.43 17.61
C TYR A 227 11.95 -6.25 17.78
N GLY A 228 12.43 -5.80 18.95
CA GLY A 228 13.86 -5.65 19.23
C GLY A 228 14.57 -4.64 18.32
N ILE A 229 13.81 -3.73 17.68
CA ILE A 229 14.31 -2.75 16.70
C ILE A 229 15.20 -1.69 17.38
N PHE A 230 15.17 -1.61 18.71
CA PHE A 230 15.98 -0.68 19.48
C PHE A 230 16.43 -1.31 20.81
N GLN A 231 17.74 -1.36 21.07
CA GLN A 231 18.23 -1.25 22.45
C GLN A 231 18.06 0.23 22.84
N PHE A 232 16.84 0.64 23.21
CA PHE A 232 16.69 1.87 23.95
C PHE A 232 17.35 1.65 25.32
N GLU A 233 18.31 2.49 25.69
CA GLU A 233 18.65 2.61 27.11
C GLU A 233 17.36 2.91 27.89
N PRO A 234 17.12 2.24 29.02
CA PRO A 234 15.89 2.41 29.77
C PRO A 234 15.71 3.88 30.14
N SER A 235 14.47 4.34 30.04
CA SER A 235 14.08 5.69 30.45
C SER A 235 14.59 5.96 31.88
N PRO A 236 15.20 7.12 32.16
CA PRO A 236 15.65 7.47 33.51
C PRO A 236 14.49 7.57 34.53
N TYR A 237 13.24 7.44 34.07
CA TYR A 237 12.04 7.42 34.89
C TYR A 237 11.57 6.02 35.30
N GLU A 238 12.16 4.93 34.78
CA GLU A 238 11.78 3.55 35.16
C GLU A 238 12.50 3.00 36.41
N THR A 239 13.42 3.74 37.01
CA THR A 239 14.14 3.30 38.23
C THR A 239 13.52 3.78 39.55
N LYS A 240 12.33 4.39 39.56
CA LYS A 240 11.63 4.79 40.79
C LYS A 240 10.34 3.98 41.04
N SER A 241 10.45 2.66 41.11
CA SER A 241 9.42 1.84 41.76
C SER A 241 9.97 0.61 42.49
N LYS A 242 11.09 0.74 43.22
CA LYS A 242 11.50 -0.24 44.23
C LYS A 242 12.13 0.42 45.45
N SER A 243 11.29 1.01 46.30
CA SER A 243 11.60 1.12 47.73
C SER A 243 10.33 1.49 48.52
N MET A 244 9.59 0.48 48.97
CA MET A 244 8.79 0.59 50.18
C MET A 244 9.23 -0.52 51.15
N PRO A 245 9.53 -0.18 52.41
CA PRO A 245 10.05 -1.12 53.40
C PRO A 245 8.95 -2.07 53.87
N LYS A 246 9.30 -3.34 54.06
CA LYS A 246 8.46 -4.32 54.75
C LYS A 246 8.29 -3.89 56.20
N SER A 247 7.08 -3.48 56.60
CA SER A 247 6.68 -3.41 58.00
C SER A 247 6.40 -4.83 58.50
N LYS A 248 7.15 -5.25 59.51
CA LYS A 248 6.83 -6.41 60.36
C LYS A 248 5.63 -6.05 61.24
N GLY A 249 4.69 -6.98 61.37
CA GLY A 249 3.56 -7.00 62.30
C GLY A 249 2.91 -8.36 62.20
#